data_AF-A0A858RE94-F1
#
_entry.id   AF-A0A858RE94-F1
#
_cell.length_a   1.000
_cell.length_b   1.000
_cell.length_c   1.000
_cell.angle_alpha   90.00
_cell.angle_beta   90.00
_cell.angle_gamma   90.00
#
_symmetry.space_group_name_H-M   'P 1'
#
loop_
_entity.id
_entity.type
_entity.pdbx_description
1 polymer ?
#
loop_
_entity_poly.entity_id
_entity_poly.type
_entity_poly.pdbx_seq_one_letter_code
_entity_poly.pdbx_strand_id
1 'polypeptide(L)'
;MNARSSIALALALVASPALKAQTLETTYRTNGPTVQAAFESVRGTLQTVSAVIQREKFVERGARKISLPEDIAYGTVISEDGFILTKASEIGDGIGLVVVVDKKPYKDVAMVAVDPSWDVALLKISATGLTPAKLVVELPDPERGTWVVANGASSRAKRMPQVGIISANAREVLPAGGAVLGVGLKEDEGKLVVEEVHEKSGAEAAGIKKDDVIVAVGGQKITDRKQLGEAVEKHRVGDDLELTVHRDGADIAIKVRLAGRVDVFGEEKTRNDMMSGSFSSRRSGFPRIIQHDIVANSKGMGGPVLDLDGRCLGMNIARANRCETFAIPAADLRSLADRLITQATAK
;
A
#
# COMPACT_ATOMS: atom_id res chain seq x y z
N MET A 1 4.58 -14.29 -70.44
CA MET A 1 5.07 -13.10 -69.72
C MET A 1 4.20 -12.92 -68.49
N ASN A 2 4.74 -13.20 -67.31
CA ASN A 2 4.02 -13.25 -66.03
C ASN A 2 3.79 -11.86 -65.45
N ALA A 3 2.54 -11.50 -65.17
CA ALA A 3 2.20 -10.34 -64.35
C ALA A 3 2.06 -10.78 -62.88
N ARG A 4 2.91 -10.23 -62.01
CA ARG A 4 2.82 -10.40 -60.55
C ARG A 4 1.86 -9.36 -59.99
N SER A 5 0.74 -9.82 -59.42
CA SER A 5 -0.13 -9.01 -58.55
C SER A 5 0.45 -8.99 -57.14
N SER A 6 0.87 -7.81 -56.69
CA SER A 6 1.28 -7.57 -55.30
C SER A 6 0.06 -7.13 -54.49
N ILE A 7 -0.39 -7.97 -53.57
CA ILE A 7 -1.41 -7.62 -52.58
C ILE A 7 -0.70 -6.84 -51.46
N ALA A 8 -0.97 -5.54 -51.36
CA ALA A 8 -0.53 -4.73 -50.24
C ALA A 8 -1.48 -4.95 -49.05
N LEU A 9 -1.00 -5.62 -48.01
CA LEU A 9 -1.70 -5.79 -46.75
C LEU A 9 -1.55 -4.49 -45.94
N ALA A 10 -2.61 -3.68 -45.90
CA ALA A 10 -2.65 -2.48 -45.06
C ALA A 10 -2.78 -2.89 -43.58
N LEU A 11 -1.67 -2.82 -42.85
CA LEU A 11 -1.64 -2.97 -41.40
C LEU A 11 -2.25 -1.70 -40.78
N ALA A 12 -3.52 -1.76 -40.41
CA ALA A 12 -4.16 -0.68 -39.65
C ALA A 12 -3.54 -0.66 -38.24
N LEU A 13 -2.66 0.31 -37.99
CA LEU A 13 -2.14 0.63 -36.67
C LEU A 13 -3.32 1.16 -35.83
N VAL A 14 -3.95 0.31 -35.04
CA VAL A 14 -4.93 0.75 -34.04
C VAL A 14 -4.16 1.53 -33.00
N ALA A 15 -4.22 2.86 -33.07
CA ALA A 15 -3.65 3.72 -32.05
C ALA A 15 -4.40 3.46 -30.74
N SER A 16 -3.72 2.82 -29.77
CA SER A 16 -4.23 2.70 -28.42
C SER A 16 -4.55 4.09 -27.87
N PRO A 17 -5.71 4.31 -27.22
CA PRO A 17 -6.03 5.60 -26.63
C PRO A 17 -5.14 5.80 -25.40
N ALA A 18 -3.96 6.38 -25.60
CA ALA A 18 -3.14 6.83 -24.49
C ALA A 18 -3.95 7.81 -23.62
N LEU A 19 -3.79 7.72 -22.30
CA LEU A 19 -4.30 8.73 -21.38
C LEU A 19 -3.59 10.05 -21.71
N LYS A 20 -4.19 10.90 -22.56
CA LYS A 20 -3.62 12.21 -22.87
C LYS A 20 -3.52 13.02 -21.57
N ALA A 21 -2.39 13.70 -21.35
CA ALA A 21 -2.24 14.63 -20.23
C ALA A 21 -3.41 15.63 -20.22
N GLN A 22 -4.28 15.51 -19.23
CA GLN A 22 -5.47 16.33 -19.12
C GLN A 22 -5.09 17.68 -18.52
N THR A 23 -5.67 18.74 -19.07
CA THR A 23 -5.42 20.11 -18.64
C THR A 23 -6.77 20.82 -18.57
N LEU A 24 -6.99 21.65 -17.55
CA LEU A 24 -8.25 22.41 -17.46
C LEU A 24 -8.36 23.46 -18.57
N GLU A 25 -9.53 23.75 -19.10
CA GLU A 25 -9.68 24.89 -20.01
C GLU A 25 -9.33 26.21 -19.30
N THR A 26 -8.83 27.20 -20.05
CA THR A 26 -8.38 28.49 -19.51
C THR A 26 -9.45 29.20 -18.68
N THR A 27 -10.72 29.06 -19.06
CA THR A 27 -11.89 29.63 -18.38
C THR A 27 -12.02 29.16 -16.92
N TYR A 28 -11.63 27.91 -16.64
CA TYR A 28 -11.66 27.31 -15.31
C TYR A 28 -10.47 27.69 -14.42
N ARG A 29 -9.52 28.49 -14.92
CA ARG A 29 -8.27 28.87 -14.21
C ARG A 29 -8.26 30.32 -13.73
N THR A 30 -9.42 30.96 -13.64
CA THR A 30 -9.52 32.41 -13.43
C THR A 30 -9.69 32.79 -11.96
N ASN A 31 -10.34 31.96 -11.15
CA ASN A 31 -10.56 32.20 -9.71
C ASN A 31 -10.93 30.91 -8.96
N GLY A 32 -10.97 30.97 -7.62
CA GLY A 32 -11.29 29.82 -6.77
C GLY A 32 -12.62 29.11 -7.13
N PRO A 33 -13.75 29.84 -7.26
CA PRO A 33 -15.03 29.23 -7.61
C PRO A 33 -15.05 28.50 -8.96
N THR A 34 -14.44 29.08 -10.00
CA THR A 34 -14.36 28.44 -11.33
C THR A 34 -13.48 27.21 -11.32
N VAL A 35 -12.37 27.23 -10.57
CA VAL A 35 -11.53 26.05 -10.34
C VAL A 35 -12.33 24.96 -9.62
N GLN A 36 -13.07 25.30 -8.55
CA GLN A 36 -13.91 24.32 -7.85
C GLN A 36 -14.98 23.71 -8.75
N ALA A 37 -15.61 24.51 -9.61
CA ALA A 37 -16.61 24.02 -10.57
C ALA A 37 -16.02 22.98 -11.52
N ALA A 38 -14.75 23.15 -11.93
CA ALA A 38 -14.08 22.20 -12.82
C ALA A 38 -13.90 20.80 -12.20
N PHE A 39 -13.77 20.70 -10.88
CA PHE A 39 -13.60 19.43 -10.18
C PHE A 39 -14.90 18.86 -9.60
N GLU A 40 -16.03 19.54 -9.76
CA GLU A 40 -17.29 19.16 -9.10
C GLU A 40 -17.81 17.79 -9.57
N SER A 41 -17.59 17.45 -10.84
CA SER A 41 -17.89 16.12 -11.40
C SER A 41 -17.07 15.02 -10.72
N VAL A 42 -15.74 15.21 -10.64
CA VAL A 42 -14.82 14.27 -10.00
C VAL A 42 -15.09 14.17 -8.50
N ARG A 43 -15.42 15.30 -7.84
CA ARG A 43 -15.86 15.35 -6.44
C ARG A 43 -17.13 14.53 -6.22
N GLY A 44 -18.07 14.57 -7.16
CA GLY A 44 -19.24 13.69 -7.20
C GLY A 44 -18.85 12.22 -7.25
N THR A 45 -17.91 11.88 -8.12
CA THR A 45 -17.39 10.50 -8.23
C THR A 45 -16.67 10.06 -6.95
N LEU A 46 -15.78 10.88 -6.39
CA LEU A 46 -15.12 10.61 -5.11
C LEU A 46 -16.13 10.33 -3.99
N GLN A 47 -17.25 11.05 -3.97
CA GLN A 47 -18.27 10.90 -2.94
C GLN A 47 -18.91 9.49 -2.92
N THR A 48 -19.05 8.86 -4.09
CA THR A 48 -19.71 7.56 -4.26
C THR A 48 -18.73 6.40 -4.28
N VAL A 49 -17.55 6.56 -4.89
CA VAL A 49 -16.59 5.46 -5.08
C VAL A 49 -15.59 5.31 -3.92
N SER A 50 -15.68 6.14 -2.88
CA SER A 50 -14.78 6.08 -1.73
C SER A 50 -15.49 6.06 -0.39
N ALA A 51 -14.91 5.32 0.54
CA ALA A 51 -15.37 5.16 1.91
C ALA A 51 -14.54 6.02 2.87
N VAL A 52 -15.17 6.59 3.90
CA VAL A 52 -14.44 7.03 5.11
C VAL A 52 -14.53 5.91 6.13
N ILE A 53 -13.40 5.52 6.71
CA ILE A 53 -13.33 4.53 7.76
C ILE A 53 -13.11 5.25 9.08
N GLN A 54 -14.01 5.01 10.02
CA GLN A 54 -14.07 5.67 11.31
C GLN A 54 -13.96 4.65 12.44
N ARG A 55 -13.42 5.10 13.57
CA ARG A 55 -13.46 4.38 14.84
C ARG A 55 -13.90 5.35 15.94
N GLU A 56 -14.61 4.85 16.95
CA GLU A 56 -14.95 5.65 18.11
C GLU A 56 -13.69 5.96 18.93
N LYS A 57 -13.44 7.26 19.15
CA LYS A 57 -12.41 7.74 20.06
C LYS A 57 -13.08 8.28 21.31
N PHE A 58 -12.67 7.78 22.47
CA PHE A 58 -13.10 8.33 23.75
C PHE A 58 -12.21 9.49 24.14
N VAL A 59 -12.80 10.66 24.34
CA VAL A 59 -12.12 11.87 24.78
C VAL A 59 -12.65 12.26 26.15
N GLU A 60 -11.73 12.51 27.09
CA GLU A 60 -12.07 13.04 28.40
C GLU A 60 -12.20 14.56 28.32
N ARG A 61 -13.33 15.08 28.81
CA ARG A 61 -13.60 16.51 28.89
C ARG A 61 -14.03 16.84 30.31
N GLY A 62 -13.05 17.07 31.18
CA GLY A 62 -13.24 17.12 32.63
C GLY A 62 -13.62 15.74 33.16
N ALA A 63 -14.65 15.66 34.02
CA ALA A 63 -15.12 14.39 34.58
C ALA A 63 -16.01 13.54 33.64
N ARG A 64 -16.25 13.99 32.40
CA ARG A 64 -17.09 13.26 31.43
C ARG A 64 -16.26 12.64 30.32
N LYS A 65 -16.53 11.36 30.02
CA LYS A 65 -15.99 10.64 28.88
C LYS A 65 -16.99 10.71 27.72
N ILE A 66 -16.60 11.29 26.59
CA ILE A 66 -17.44 11.46 25.39
C ILE A 66 -16.83 10.60 24.27
N SER A 67 -17.64 9.81 23.57
CA SER A 67 -17.23 9.15 22.33
C SER A 67 -17.47 10.07 21.13
N LEU A 68 -16.46 10.21 20.27
CA LEU A 68 -16.55 10.94 19.02
C LEU A 68 -16.03 10.05 17.88
N PRO A 69 -16.66 10.06 16.68
CA PRO A 69 -16.12 9.37 15.54
C PRO A 69 -14.82 10.04 15.10
N GLU A 70 -13.76 9.26 14.94
CA GLU A 70 -12.49 9.68 14.37
C GLU A 70 -12.30 8.99 13.02
N ASP A 71 -12.08 9.78 11.97
CA ASP A 71 -11.62 9.26 10.68
C ASP A 71 -10.20 8.71 10.85
N ILE A 72 -9.98 7.45 10.50
CA ILE A 72 -8.68 6.77 10.63
C ILE A 72 -8.07 6.41 9.27
N ALA A 73 -8.90 6.13 8.27
CA ALA A 73 -8.47 5.76 6.93
C ALA A 73 -9.57 6.08 5.91
N TYR A 74 -9.24 5.98 4.63
CA TYR A 74 -10.20 5.95 3.54
C TYR A 74 -10.25 4.54 2.94
N GLY A 75 -11.26 4.29 2.13
CA GLY A 75 -11.38 3.05 1.36
C GLY A 75 -11.82 3.33 -0.07
N THR A 76 -11.58 2.35 -0.94
CA THR A 76 -12.04 2.34 -2.32
C THR A 76 -13.14 1.30 -2.45
N VAL A 77 -14.31 1.70 -2.94
CA VAL A 77 -15.45 0.80 -3.18
C VAL A 77 -15.16 -0.03 -4.42
N ILE A 78 -15.18 -1.36 -4.30
CA ILE A 78 -14.81 -2.28 -5.40
C ILE A 78 -16.02 -3.04 -5.95
N SER A 79 -17.10 -3.16 -5.18
CA SER A 79 -18.30 -3.88 -5.62
C SER A 79 -19.60 -3.21 -5.18
N GLU A 80 -20.69 -3.51 -5.89
CA GLU A 80 -22.02 -2.98 -5.59
C GLU A 80 -22.62 -3.55 -4.30
N ASP A 81 -22.18 -4.75 -3.91
CA ASP A 81 -22.61 -5.49 -2.72
C ASP A 81 -21.76 -5.17 -1.47
N GLY A 82 -20.81 -4.22 -1.56
CA GLY A 82 -20.16 -3.67 -0.37
C GLY A 82 -18.78 -4.23 -0.02
N PHE A 83 -18.01 -4.73 -0.99
CA PHE A 83 -16.57 -4.95 -0.83
C PHE A 83 -15.79 -3.64 -0.99
N ILE A 84 -14.93 -3.35 -0.02
CA ILE A 84 -14.15 -2.11 0.06
C ILE A 84 -12.69 -2.48 0.37
N LEU A 85 -11.76 -1.96 -0.43
CA LEU A 85 -10.33 -2.07 -0.13
C LEU A 85 -9.85 -0.86 0.67
N THR A 86 -8.94 -1.09 1.59
CA THR A 86 -8.28 -0.03 2.38
C THR A 86 -6.87 -0.44 2.78
N LYS A 87 -6.10 0.48 3.36
CA LYS A 87 -4.77 0.20 3.92
C LYS A 87 -4.91 -0.52 5.25
N ALA A 88 -4.36 -1.72 5.36
CA ALA A 88 -4.52 -2.58 6.53
C ALA A 88 -3.86 -1.98 7.78
N SER A 89 -2.64 -1.49 7.66
CA SER A 89 -1.86 -0.93 8.78
C SER A 89 -2.42 0.36 9.39
N GLU A 90 -3.38 1.04 8.76
CA GLU A 90 -4.06 2.22 9.35
C GLU A 90 -5.33 1.83 10.13
N ILE A 91 -5.89 0.65 9.87
CA ILE A 91 -7.13 0.19 10.50
C ILE A 91 -6.90 -0.87 11.60
N GLY A 92 -5.71 -1.48 11.65
CA GLY A 92 -5.35 -2.46 12.68
C GLY A 92 -6.19 -3.75 12.60
N ASP A 93 -6.77 -4.16 13.74
CA ASP A 93 -7.57 -5.39 13.87
C ASP A 93 -8.94 -5.35 13.16
N GLY A 94 -9.33 -4.19 12.62
CA GLY A 94 -10.63 -4.01 11.98
C GLY A 94 -11.84 -4.04 12.93
N ILE A 95 -11.63 -4.01 14.25
CA ILE A 95 -12.71 -4.04 15.24
C ILE A 95 -13.28 -2.64 15.46
N GLY A 96 -14.61 -2.58 15.63
CA GLY A 96 -15.34 -1.35 15.97
C GLY A 96 -15.32 -0.30 14.87
N LEU A 97 -15.17 -0.73 13.62
CA LEU A 97 -15.15 0.17 12.46
C LEU A 97 -16.56 0.62 12.09
N VAL A 98 -16.66 1.88 11.67
CA VAL A 98 -17.82 2.42 10.96
C VAL A 98 -17.34 2.87 9.59
N VAL A 99 -18.00 2.39 8.55
CA VAL A 99 -17.69 2.72 7.16
C VAL A 99 -18.76 3.67 6.62
N VAL A 100 -18.36 4.81 6.07
CA VAL A 100 -19.28 5.81 5.50
C VAL A 100 -19.08 5.93 3.99
N VAL A 101 -20.10 5.53 3.22
CA VAL A 101 -20.13 5.65 1.76
C VAL A 101 -21.31 6.54 1.37
N ASP A 102 -21.07 7.55 0.52
CA ASP A 102 -22.08 8.54 0.11
C ASP A 102 -22.97 9.06 1.26
N LYS A 103 -22.32 9.46 2.37
CA LYS A 103 -22.94 9.97 3.62
C LYS A 103 -23.69 8.92 4.47
N LYS A 104 -23.86 7.69 3.98
CA LYS A 104 -24.53 6.63 4.72
C LYS A 104 -23.51 5.85 5.57
N PRO A 105 -23.69 5.80 6.91
CA PRO A 105 -22.84 5.01 7.79
C PRO A 105 -23.28 3.54 7.84
N TYR A 106 -22.31 2.64 7.89
CA TYR A 106 -22.46 1.20 8.04
C TYR A 106 -21.63 0.76 9.25
N LYS A 107 -22.28 0.13 10.23
CA LYS A 107 -21.65 -0.31 11.49
C LYS A 107 -21.32 -1.80 11.52
N ASP A 108 -22.01 -2.57 10.68
CA ASP A 108 -21.72 -3.99 10.48
C ASP A 108 -20.63 -4.10 9.40
N VAL A 109 -19.38 -4.09 9.87
CA VAL A 109 -18.17 -4.08 9.04
C VAL A 109 -17.33 -5.29 9.43
N ALA A 110 -17.07 -6.16 8.46
CA ALA A 110 -16.18 -7.31 8.64
C ALA A 110 -14.89 -7.11 7.83
N MET A 111 -13.74 -7.32 8.46
CA MET A 111 -12.47 -7.45 7.74
C MET A 111 -12.32 -8.92 7.31
N VAL A 112 -12.58 -9.20 6.04
CA VAL A 112 -12.73 -10.58 5.53
C VAL A 112 -11.43 -11.19 5.01
N ALA A 113 -10.50 -10.35 4.57
CA ALA A 113 -9.17 -10.77 4.12
C ALA A 113 -8.16 -9.64 4.27
N VAL A 114 -6.89 -9.99 4.41
CA VAL A 114 -5.76 -9.03 4.46
C VAL A 114 -4.65 -9.59 3.58
N ASP A 115 -4.05 -8.72 2.78
CA ASP A 115 -2.81 -8.99 2.06
C ASP A 115 -1.65 -8.26 2.73
N PRO A 116 -0.75 -8.99 3.42
CA PRO A 116 0.39 -8.37 4.09
C PRO A 116 1.43 -7.77 3.13
N SER A 117 1.57 -8.30 1.91
CA SER A 117 2.59 -7.84 0.95
C SER A 117 2.26 -6.44 0.42
N TRP A 118 0.99 -6.20 0.13
CA TRP A 118 0.47 -4.92 -0.33
C TRP A 118 0.03 -4.02 0.83
N ASP A 119 -0.10 -4.55 2.04
CA ASP A 119 -0.66 -3.87 3.21
C ASP A 119 -2.09 -3.38 2.97
N VAL A 120 -2.90 -4.28 2.39
CA VAL A 120 -4.29 -4.00 1.99
C VAL A 120 -5.24 -4.92 2.72
N ALA A 121 -6.31 -4.35 3.27
CA ALA A 121 -7.41 -5.09 3.85
C ALA A 121 -8.65 -5.02 2.95
N LEU A 122 -9.36 -6.14 2.86
CA LEU A 122 -10.68 -6.24 2.26
C LEU A 122 -11.73 -6.18 3.37
N LEU A 123 -12.54 -5.13 3.35
CA LEU A 123 -13.69 -4.96 4.21
C LEU A 123 -14.96 -5.37 3.46
N LYS A 124 -15.93 -5.92 4.20
CA LYS A 124 -17.28 -6.20 3.74
C LYS A 124 -18.28 -5.46 4.62
N ILE A 125 -19.23 -4.78 3.97
CA ILE A 125 -20.39 -4.17 4.61
C ILE A 125 -21.68 -4.74 4.03
N SER A 126 -22.75 -4.68 4.82
CA SER A 126 -24.11 -5.05 4.39
C SER A 126 -24.75 -3.90 3.60
N ALA A 127 -24.45 -3.82 2.30
CA ALA A 127 -24.93 -2.80 1.37
C ALA A 127 -25.30 -3.41 0.01
N THR A 128 -26.15 -2.72 -0.75
CA THR A 128 -26.53 -3.07 -2.13
C THR A 128 -26.62 -1.81 -2.96
N GLY A 129 -26.26 -1.88 -4.24
CA GLY A 129 -26.35 -0.76 -5.17
C GLY A 129 -25.33 0.35 -4.90
N LEU A 130 -24.18 0.02 -4.29
CA LEU A 130 -23.05 0.95 -4.25
C LEU A 130 -22.47 1.14 -5.65
N THR A 131 -21.77 2.25 -5.88
CA THR A 131 -21.05 2.50 -7.14
C THR A 131 -19.58 2.11 -7.00
N PRO A 132 -19.10 1.06 -7.68
CA PRO A 132 -17.68 0.70 -7.67
C PRO A 132 -16.81 1.72 -8.38
N ALA A 133 -15.56 1.85 -7.94
CA ALA A 133 -14.55 2.60 -8.65
C ALA A 133 -14.28 1.98 -10.04
N LYS A 134 -14.29 2.81 -11.08
CA LYS A 134 -13.99 2.40 -12.46
C LYS A 134 -12.49 2.22 -12.65
N LEU A 135 -11.95 1.06 -12.24
CA LEU A 135 -10.52 0.75 -12.35
C LEU A 135 -10.08 0.72 -13.83
N VAL A 136 -9.07 1.51 -14.18
CA VAL A 136 -8.48 1.55 -15.51
C VAL A 136 -7.42 0.45 -15.64
N VAL A 137 -7.81 -0.70 -16.18
CA VAL A 137 -6.91 -1.87 -16.30
C VAL A 137 -6.42 -2.13 -17.73
N GLU A 138 -7.09 -1.55 -18.73
CA GLU A 138 -6.81 -1.78 -20.15
C GLU A 138 -5.80 -0.79 -20.74
N LEU A 139 -5.44 0.25 -19.98
CA LEU A 139 -4.52 1.30 -20.41
C LEU A 139 -3.16 1.11 -19.72
N PRO A 140 -2.06 1.57 -20.34
CA PRO A 140 -0.77 1.62 -19.66
C PRO A 140 -0.84 2.48 -18.40
N ASP A 141 0.10 2.25 -17.49
CA ASP A 141 0.25 3.08 -16.30
C ASP A 141 0.31 4.57 -16.68
N PRO A 142 -0.25 5.46 -15.84
CA PRO A 142 -0.29 6.87 -16.15
C PRO A 142 1.12 7.46 -16.23
N GLU A 143 1.37 8.26 -17.25
CA GLU A 143 2.65 8.93 -17.46
C GLU A 143 2.86 10.07 -16.43
N ARG A 144 4.12 10.43 -16.20
CA ARG A 144 4.47 11.60 -15.38
C ARG A 144 3.78 12.87 -15.91
N GLY A 145 3.29 13.69 -15.01
CA GLY A 145 2.53 14.91 -15.33
C GLY A 145 1.03 14.67 -15.58
N THR A 146 0.57 13.41 -15.58
CA THR A 146 -0.87 13.10 -15.60
C THR A 146 -1.53 13.67 -14.36
N TRP A 147 -2.60 14.43 -14.54
CA TRP A 147 -3.37 15.02 -13.44
C TRP A 147 -4.16 13.94 -12.72
N VAL A 148 -4.12 13.99 -11.40
CA VAL A 148 -4.82 13.06 -10.52
C VAL A 148 -5.56 13.79 -9.43
N VAL A 149 -6.64 13.17 -8.96
CA VAL A 149 -7.52 13.69 -7.92
C VAL A 149 -7.74 12.60 -6.86
N ALA A 150 -7.56 12.95 -5.60
CA ALA A 150 -7.83 12.06 -4.47
C ALA A 150 -8.67 12.77 -3.40
N ASN A 151 -9.06 12.03 -2.36
CA ASN A 151 -9.77 12.58 -1.23
C ASN A 151 -8.85 13.47 -0.37
N GLY A 152 -9.29 14.71 -0.15
CA GLY A 152 -8.80 15.58 0.91
C GLY A 152 -9.62 15.48 2.20
N ALA A 153 -9.31 16.36 3.16
CA ALA A 153 -10.05 16.47 4.41
C ALA A 153 -11.55 16.63 4.15
N SER A 154 -12.34 15.63 4.53
CA SER A 154 -13.78 15.62 4.33
C SER A 154 -14.51 16.45 5.36
N SER A 155 -15.54 17.16 4.92
CA SER A 155 -16.65 17.51 5.81
C SER A 155 -17.58 16.31 5.95
N ARG A 156 -18.45 16.29 6.97
CA ARG A 156 -19.46 15.23 7.13
C ARG A 156 -20.38 15.05 5.91
N ALA A 157 -20.53 16.08 5.07
CA ALA A 157 -21.51 16.10 3.98
C ALA A 157 -20.90 16.03 2.57
N LYS A 158 -19.65 16.47 2.39
CA LYS A 158 -18.97 16.54 1.08
C LYS A 158 -17.50 16.22 1.21
N ARG A 159 -17.01 15.38 0.28
CA ARG A 159 -15.58 15.19 0.05
C ARG A 159 -14.96 16.42 -0.61
N MET A 160 -13.74 16.74 -0.21
CA MET A 160 -12.93 17.79 -0.84
C MET A 160 -11.99 17.13 -1.84
N PRO A 161 -12.01 17.52 -3.12
CA PRO A 161 -11.04 17.02 -4.08
C PRO A 161 -9.68 17.66 -3.79
N GLN A 162 -8.64 16.84 -3.72
CA GLN A 162 -7.25 17.29 -3.78
C GLN A 162 -6.68 16.88 -5.12
N VAL A 163 -5.98 17.80 -5.76
CA VAL A 163 -5.46 17.64 -7.12
C VAL A 163 -3.94 17.64 -7.06
N GLY A 164 -3.33 16.80 -7.89
CA GLY A 164 -1.88 16.72 -8.05
C GLY A 164 -1.53 16.08 -9.39
N ILE A 165 -0.30 15.62 -9.52
CA ILE A 165 0.21 14.95 -10.71
C ILE A 165 0.96 13.67 -10.36
N ILE A 166 0.98 12.73 -11.30
CA ILE A 166 1.91 11.60 -11.25
C ILE A 166 3.34 12.15 -11.36
N SER A 167 4.16 11.91 -10.35
CA SER A 167 5.52 12.44 -10.23
C SER A 167 6.57 11.45 -10.73
N ALA A 168 6.29 10.14 -10.67
CA ALA A 168 7.22 9.11 -11.14
C ALA A 168 6.49 7.89 -11.71
N ASN A 169 7.17 7.20 -12.63
CA ASN A 169 6.68 5.96 -13.24
C ASN A 169 6.53 4.86 -12.19
N ALA A 170 5.74 3.85 -12.54
CA ALA A 170 5.54 2.71 -11.66
C ALA A 170 6.86 1.98 -11.37
N ARG A 171 7.09 1.64 -10.10
CA ARG A 171 8.30 0.94 -9.65
C ARG A 171 8.05 0.17 -8.37
N GLU A 172 8.91 -0.79 -8.09
CA GLU A 172 9.00 -1.44 -6.78
C GLU A 172 9.54 -0.45 -5.73
N VAL A 173 9.04 -0.56 -4.49
CA VAL A 173 9.63 0.12 -3.33
C VAL A 173 10.14 -0.96 -2.38
N LEU A 174 11.47 -1.09 -2.31
CA LEU A 174 12.11 -2.02 -1.40
C LEU A 174 11.82 -1.63 0.06
N PRO A 175 11.71 -2.59 0.99
CA PRO A 175 11.49 -2.26 2.39
C PRO A 175 12.62 -1.42 2.97
N ALA A 176 12.24 -0.46 3.80
CA ALA A 176 13.14 0.47 4.43
C ALA A 176 14.05 -0.22 5.45
N GLY A 177 15.29 0.27 5.55
CA GLY A 177 16.28 -0.24 6.48
C GLY A 177 16.96 -1.54 6.06
N GLY A 178 16.66 -2.10 4.88
CA GLY A 178 17.33 -3.29 4.35
C GLY A 178 16.82 -4.61 4.95
N ALA A 179 17.40 -5.71 4.46
CA ALA A 179 17.02 -7.06 4.86
C ALA A 179 17.64 -7.47 6.20
N VAL A 180 16.87 -8.21 7.00
CA VAL A 180 17.30 -8.75 8.29
C VAL A 180 16.80 -10.18 8.47
N LEU A 181 17.56 -10.95 9.23
CA LEU A 181 17.11 -12.26 9.74
C LEU A 181 16.09 -12.09 10.88
N GLY A 182 16.29 -11.07 11.72
CA GLY A 182 15.52 -10.83 12.94
C GLY A 182 15.93 -11.71 14.12
N VAL A 183 17.25 -11.90 14.28
CA VAL A 183 17.87 -12.51 15.46
C VAL A 183 18.73 -11.50 16.20
N GLY A 184 18.71 -11.53 17.53
CA GLY A 184 19.73 -10.92 18.37
C GLY A 184 20.86 -11.91 18.57
N LEU A 185 22.10 -11.46 18.37
CA LEU A 185 23.28 -12.31 18.38
C LEU A 185 24.25 -11.87 19.46
N LYS A 186 24.79 -12.87 20.16
CA LYS A 186 25.92 -12.75 21.06
C LYS A 186 27.14 -13.42 20.42
N GLU A 187 28.27 -12.72 20.41
CA GLU A 187 29.56 -13.31 20.05
C GLU A 187 30.17 -13.96 21.29
N ASP A 188 30.44 -15.26 21.21
CA ASP A 188 31.07 -16.04 22.28
C ASP A 188 32.16 -16.93 21.69
N GLU A 189 33.43 -16.68 22.06
CA GLU A 189 34.60 -17.43 21.58
C GLU A 189 34.68 -17.61 20.04
N GLY A 190 34.27 -16.59 19.27
CA GLY A 190 34.26 -16.65 17.79
C GLY A 190 33.09 -17.45 17.19
N LYS A 191 32.06 -17.71 18.00
CA LYS A 191 30.78 -18.29 17.58
C LYS A 191 29.68 -17.24 17.66
N LEU A 192 28.75 -17.30 16.71
CA LEU A 192 27.59 -16.43 16.66
C LEU A 192 26.39 -17.17 17.24
N VAL A 193 26.09 -16.90 18.50
CA VAL A 193 25.01 -17.55 19.24
C VAL A 193 23.76 -16.69 19.18
N VAL A 194 22.63 -17.30 18.86
CA VAL A 194 21.31 -16.65 18.86
C VAL A 194 20.86 -16.45 20.32
N GLU A 195 20.79 -15.20 20.75
CA GLU A 195 20.33 -14.82 22.08
C GLU A 195 18.81 -14.66 22.13
N GLU A 196 18.26 -14.04 21.08
CA GLU A 196 16.84 -13.77 20.93
C GLU A 196 16.41 -13.91 19.47
N VAL A 197 15.13 -14.25 19.27
CA VAL A 197 14.49 -14.29 17.96
C VAL A 197 13.30 -13.35 18.03
N HIS A 198 13.26 -12.34 17.15
CA HIS A 198 12.19 -11.36 17.16
C HIS A 198 10.92 -11.91 16.51
N GLU A 199 9.77 -11.55 17.05
CA GLU A 199 8.46 -11.87 16.46
C GLU A 199 8.33 -11.24 15.06
N LYS A 200 7.60 -11.90 14.16
CA LYS A 200 7.37 -11.49 12.76
C LYS A 200 8.64 -11.45 11.91
N SER A 201 9.71 -12.10 12.37
CA SER A 201 10.96 -12.20 11.63
C SER A 201 11.00 -13.41 10.71
N GLY A 202 11.93 -13.38 9.75
CA GLY A 202 12.26 -14.54 8.94
C GLY A 202 12.77 -15.70 9.78
N ALA A 203 13.57 -15.40 10.80
CA ALA A 203 14.17 -16.39 11.69
C ALA A 203 13.12 -17.15 12.52
N GLU A 204 12.11 -16.44 13.04
CA GLU A 204 10.98 -17.06 13.74
C GLU A 204 10.21 -18.01 12.81
N ALA A 205 9.84 -17.52 11.63
CA ALA A 205 9.09 -18.31 10.65
C ALA A 205 9.86 -19.55 10.16
N ALA A 206 11.19 -19.46 10.11
CA ALA A 206 12.08 -20.55 9.72
C ALA A 206 12.41 -21.52 10.88
N GLY A 207 11.97 -21.24 12.11
CA GLY A 207 12.17 -22.09 13.27
C GLY A 207 13.58 -22.03 13.87
N ILE A 208 14.28 -20.90 13.71
CA ILE A 208 15.50 -20.59 14.47
C ILE A 208 15.12 -20.39 15.94
N LYS A 209 15.97 -20.87 16.84
CA LYS A 209 15.73 -20.86 18.28
C LYS A 209 16.88 -20.18 19.00
N LYS A 210 16.57 -19.75 20.23
CA LYS A 210 17.61 -19.36 21.20
C LYS A 210 18.63 -20.49 21.37
N ASP A 211 19.89 -20.11 21.52
CA ASP A 211 21.07 -20.97 21.67
C ASP A 211 21.54 -21.67 20.38
N ASP A 212 20.90 -21.41 19.23
CA ASP A 212 21.43 -21.82 17.93
C ASP A 212 22.76 -21.11 17.65
N VAL A 213 23.72 -21.85 17.09
CA VAL A 213 24.98 -21.25 16.62
C VAL A 213 24.98 -21.14 15.11
N ILE A 214 25.04 -19.92 14.56
CA ILE A 214 25.09 -19.74 13.11
C ILE A 214 26.53 -19.99 12.64
N VAL A 215 26.72 -21.01 11.79
CA VAL A 215 28.04 -21.45 11.32
C VAL A 215 28.29 -21.14 9.85
N ALA A 216 27.26 -21.05 9.01
CA ALA A 216 27.40 -20.71 7.60
C ALA A 216 26.18 -19.97 7.03
N VAL A 217 26.41 -19.18 5.98
CA VAL A 217 25.41 -18.44 5.21
C VAL A 217 25.68 -18.69 3.72
N GLY A 218 24.70 -19.22 2.98
CA GLY A 218 24.85 -19.49 1.55
C GLY A 218 26.04 -20.41 1.24
N GLY A 219 26.34 -21.37 2.13
CA GLY A 219 27.49 -22.26 2.03
C GLY A 219 28.85 -21.63 2.40
N GLN A 220 28.90 -20.34 2.73
CA GLN A 220 30.12 -19.68 3.23
C GLN A 220 30.16 -19.73 4.75
N LYS A 221 31.25 -20.26 5.30
CA LYS A 221 31.47 -20.31 6.75
C LYS A 221 31.63 -18.89 7.30
N ILE A 222 30.92 -18.59 8.38
CA ILE A 222 30.97 -17.29 9.05
C ILE A 222 31.40 -17.46 10.51
N THR A 223 32.14 -16.48 11.02
CA THR A 223 32.69 -16.49 12.39
C THR A 223 32.38 -15.21 13.16
N ASP A 224 31.98 -14.13 12.49
CA ASP A 224 31.70 -12.84 13.12
C ASP A 224 30.42 -12.18 12.59
N ARG A 225 29.88 -11.25 13.38
CA ARG A 225 28.62 -10.55 13.05
C ARG A 225 28.75 -9.72 11.77
N LYS A 226 29.95 -9.25 11.45
CA LYS A 226 30.21 -8.41 10.28
C LYS A 226 30.03 -9.21 8.99
N GLN A 227 30.59 -10.43 8.91
CA GLN A 227 30.43 -11.35 7.79
C GLN A 227 28.97 -11.73 7.56
N LEU A 228 28.25 -12.02 8.65
CA LEU A 228 26.81 -12.27 8.57
C LEU A 228 26.06 -11.03 8.04
N GLY A 229 26.37 -9.84 8.57
CA GLY A 229 25.80 -8.58 8.10
C GLY A 229 26.04 -8.35 6.60
N GLU A 230 27.27 -8.49 6.14
CA GLU A 230 27.65 -8.33 4.72
C GLU A 230 26.97 -9.38 3.82
N ALA A 231 26.79 -10.61 4.30
CA ALA A 231 26.08 -11.64 3.56
C ALA A 231 24.58 -11.31 3.42
N VAL A 232 23.96 -10.81 4.49
CA VAL A 232 22.55 -10.41 4.50
C VAL A 232 22.32 -9.15 3.67
N GLU A 233 23.23 -8.17 3.70
CA GLU A 233 23.14 -6.91 2.94
C GLU A 233 23.18 -7.10 1.42
N LYS A 234 23.78 -8.20 0.94
CA LYS A 234 23.79 -8.57 -0.49
C LYS A 234 22.43 -9.06 -0.99
N HIS A 235 21.51 -9.36 -0.07
CA HIS A 235 20.19 -9.88 -0.37
C HIS A 235 19.12 -8.82 -0.10
N ARG A 236 17.97 -8.99 -0.76
CA ARG A 236 16.81 -8.13 -0.63
C ARG A 236 15.82 -8.74 0.36
N VAL A 237 14.91 -7.91 0.83
CA VAL A 237 13.81 -8.40 1.66
C VAL A 237 12.93 -9.33 0.85
N GLY A 238 12.52 -10.44 1.45
CA GLY A 238 11.77 -11.50 0.79
C GLY A 238 12.64 -12.52 0.07
N ASP A 239 13.96 -12.29 -0.08
CA ASP A 239 14.88 -13.31 -0.55
C ASP A 239 14.98 -14.43 0.48
N ASP A 240 15.11 -15.65 -0.01
CA ASP A 240 15.40 -16.78 0.85
C ASP A 240 16.92 -16.96 0.96
N LEU A 241 17.42 -16.95 2.20
CA LEU A 241 18.81 -17.15 2.53
C LEU A 241 18.98 -18.47 3.27
N GLU A 242 19.83 -19.35 2.74
CA GLU A 242 20.17 -20.60 3.41
C GLU A 242 21.19 -20.35 4.52
N LEU A 243 20.82 -20.72 5.75
CA LEU A 243 21.69 -20.68 6.92
C LEU A 243 22.01 -22.10 7.36
N THR A 244 23.24 -22.33 7.79
CA THR A 244 23.58 -23.54 8.55
C THR A 244 23.69 -23.14 10.02
N VAL A 245 22.85 -23.76 10.85
CA VAL A 245 22.88 -23.59 12.31
C VAL A 245 23.32 -24.88 12.97
N HIS A 246 24.14 -24.77 14.00
CA HIS A 246 24.50 -25.89 14.85
C HIS A 246 23.55 -25.93 16.05
N ARG A 247 22.80 -27.02 16.19
CA ARG A 247 21.82 -27.25 17.26
C ARG A 247 21.93 -28.68 17.74
N ASP A 248 21.99 -28.89 19.05
CA ASP A 248 22.04 -30.22 19.70
C ASP A 248 23.16 -31.14 19.16
N GLY A 249 24.31 -30.57 18.76
CA GLY A 249 25.45 -31.32 18.24
C GLY A 249 25.42 -31.62 16.74
N ALA A 250 24.40 -31.17 16.00
CA ALA A 250 24.27 -31.38 14.56
C ALA A 250 24.12 -30.06 13.79
N ASP A 251 24.63 -30.04 12.56
CA ASP A 251 24.47 -28.92 11.62
C ASP A 251 23.17 -29.10 10.83
N ILE A 252 22.31 -28.08 10.88
CA ILE A 252 20.99 -28.05 10.25
C ILE A 252 20.97 -26.91 9.23
N ALA A 253 20.65 -27.23 7.98
CA ALA A 253 20.38 -26.22 6.95
C ALA A 253 18.95 -25.72 7.10
N ILE A 254 18.79 -24.42 7.35
CA ILE A 254 17.52 -23.72 7.51
C ILE A 254 17.43 -22.64 6.44
N LYS A 255 16.37 -22.69 5.65
CA LYS A 255 16.08 -21.67 4.64
C LYS A 255 15.26 -20.55 5.29
N VAL A 256 15.87 -19.37 5.43
CA VAL A 256 15.28 -18.21 6.09
C VAL A 256 14.85 -17.18 5.07
N ARG A 257 13.57 -16.82 5.04
CA ARG A 257 13.08 -15.70 4.21
C ARG A 257 13.38 -14.38 4.92
N LEU A 258 14.21 -13.52 4.33
CA LEU A 258 14.61 -12.26 4.96
C LEU A 258 13.42 -11.31 5.14
N ALA A 259 13.33 -10.69 6.32
CA ALA A 259 12.32 -9.69 6.66
C ALA A 259 12.88 -8.26 6.50
N GLY A 260 12.00 -7.26 6.43
CA GLY A 260 12.41 -5.86 6.42
C GLY A 260 12.83 -5.43 7.81
N ARG A 261 13.94 -4.69 7.94
CA ARG A 261 14.42 -4.17 9.24
C ARG A 261 13.32 -3.42 9.98
N VAL A 262 12.59 -2.56 9.29
CA VAL A 262 11.50 -1.78 9.88
C VAL A 262 10.32 -2.66 10.30
N ASP A 263 10.04 -3.74 9.58
CA ASP A 263 8.94 -4.66 9.93
C ASP A 263 9.23 -5.42 11.23
N VAL A 264 10.51 -5.71 11.51
CA VAL A 264 10.97 -6.44 12.70
C VAL A 264 11.24 -5.52 13.90
N PHE A 265 11.94 -4.40 13.68
CA PHE A 265 12.45 -3.55 14.76
C PHE A 265 11.68 -2.24 14.93
N GLY A 266 10.72 -1.96 14.05
CA GLY A 266 10.06 -0.65 13.97
C GLY A 266 10.92 0.41 13.26
N GLU A 267 10.32 1.57 13.03
CA GLU A 267 10.97 2.68 12.32
C GLU A 267 11.44 3.76 13.30
N GLU A 268 12.74 4.09 13.31
CA GLU A 268 13.22 5.28 14.01
C GLU A 268 12.84 6.53 13.22
N LYS A 269 12.20 7.51 13.89
CA LYS A 269 11.78 8.75 13.24
C LYS A 269 12.99 9.58 12.86
N THR A 270 13.15 9.85 11.57
CA THR A 270 14.20 10.74 11.08
C THR A 270 13.88 12.21 11.42
N ARG A 271 14.88 13.10 11.34
CA ARG A 271 14.66 14.56 11.41
C ARG A 271 13.63 15.04 10.37
N ASN A 272 13.59 14.42 9.19
CA ASN A 272 12.59 14.73 8.17
C ASN A 272 11.18 14.32 8.61
N ASP A 273 11.04 13.16 9.26
CA ASP A 273 9.74 12.67 9.74
C ASP A 273 9.16 13.58 10.82
N MET A 274 10.01 14.06 11.74
CA MET A 274 9.61 15.05 12.76
C MET A 274 9.08 16.35 12.16
N MET A 275 9.50 16.70 10.93
CA MET A 275 9.08 17.91 10.21
C MET A 275 7.97 17.66 9.19
N SER A 276 7.63 16.40 8.89
CA SER A 276 6.73 16.05 7.76
C SER A 276 5.24 16.01 8.15
N GLY A 277 4.92 16.18 9.43
CA GLY A 277 3.54 16.04 9.94
C GLY A 277 3.13 14.57 10.02
N SER A 278 1.96 14.23 9.46
CA SER A 278 1.48 12.83 9.43
C SER A 278 2.06 12.04 8.27
N PHE A 279 2.52 10.82 8.51
CA PHE A 279 2.97 9.86 7.50
C PHE A 279 2.36 8.49 7.80
N SER A 280 2.36 7.59 6.82
CA SER A 280 1.76 6.27 6.97
C SER A 280 2.55 5.37 7.91
N SER A 281 1.87 4.46 8.60
CA SER A 281 2.50 3.47 9.48
C SER A 281 3.45 2.52 8.73
N ARG A 282 3.04 2.03 7.57
CA ARG A 282 3.91 1.33 6.61
C ARG A 282 4.16 2.18 5.36
N ARG A 283 5.42 2.38 5.00
CA ARG A 283 5.86 3.32 3.95
C ARG A 283 6.66 2.70 2.81
N SER A 284 7.01 1.42 2.92
CA SER A 284 7.93 0.75 2.01
C SER A 284 7.57 -0.73 1.86
N GLY A 285 8.28 -1.45 0.99
CA GLY A 285 8.05 -2.87 0.75
C GLY A 285 6.85 -3.17 -0.14
N PHE A 286 6.48 -2.23 -1.00
CA PHE A 286 5.39 -2.40 -1.93
C PHE A 286 5.93 -3.01 -3.23
N PRO A 287 5.34 -4.12 -3.74
CA PRO A 287 5.82 -4.78 -4.94
C PRO A 287 5.84 -3.86 -6.16
N ARG A 288 4.85 -2.96 -6.27
CA ARG A 288 4.77 -1.95 -7.32
C ARG A 288 3.89 -0.79 -6.89
N ILE A 289 4.34 0.43 -7.11
CA ILE A 289 3.55 1.65 -6.84
C ILE A 289 3.66 2.62 -8.00
N ILE A 290 2.67 3.49 -8.15
CA ILE A 290 2.82 4.80 -8.80
C ILE A 290 2.99 5.88 -7.72
N GLN A 291 3.68 6.97 -8.06
CA GLN A 291 3.93 8.07 -7.14
C GLN A 291 3.26 9.35 -7.63
N HIS A 292 2.64 10.09 -6.72
CA HIS A 292 2.09 11.42 -6.97
C HIS A 292 2.37 12.38 -5.82
N ASP A 293 2.10 13.66 -6.04
CA ASP A 293 2.42 14.76 -5.13
C ASP A 293 1.22 15.29 -4.31
N ILE A 294 0.04 14.68 -4.45
CA ILE A 294 -1.11 15.02 -3.59
C ILE A 294 -0.71 14.87 -2.11
N VAL A 295 -0.83 15.99 -1.39
CA VAL A 295 -0.57 16.09 0.06
C VAL A 295 -1.76 15.53 0.83
N ALA A 296 -1.82 14.20 0.90
CA ALA A 296 -2.72 13.49 1.80
C ALA A 296 -2.17 13.49 3.24
N ASN A 297 -3.00 13.18 4.23
CA ASN A 297 -2.52 12.71 5.54
C ASN A 297 -2.52 11.18 5.55
N SER A 298 -2.00 10.55 6.61
CA SER A 298 -2.08 9.08 6.75
C SER A 298 -3.52 8.57 6.66
N LYS A 299 -4.47 9.36 7.16
CA LYS A 299 -5.91 9.07 7.10
C LYS A 299 -6.45 9.02 5.67
N GLY A 300 -5.82 9.66 4.68
CA GLY A 300 -6.23 9.63 3.28
C GLY A 300 -5.87 8.33 2.55
N MET A 301 -5.13 7.42 3.19
CA MET A 301 -4.74 6.15 2.59
C MET A 301 -5.91 5.18 2.50
N GLY A 302 -5.88 4.30 1.49
CA GLY A 302 -6.95 3.41 1.08
C GLY A 302 -7.99 4.06 0.17
N GLY A 303 -7.98 5.39 0.02
CA GLY A 303 -8.84 6.10 -0.92
C GLY A 303 -8.39 5.96 -2.39
N PRO A 304 -9.32 6.10 -3.34
CA PRO A 304 -9.01 6.01 -4.77
C PRO A 304 -8.24 7.23 -5.28
N VAL A 305 -7.43 7.01 -6.31
CA VAL A 305 -6.77 8.03 -7.13
C VAL A 305 -7.47 8.05 -8.47
N LEU A 306 -8.10 9.18 -8.79
CA LEU A 306 -8.90 9.36 -10.01
C LEU A 306 -8.17 10.27 -11.02
N ASP A 307 -8.47 10.14 -12.31
CA ASP A 307 -8.18 11.18 -13.30
C ASP A 307 -9.28 12.27 -13.31
N LEU A 308 -9.21 13.26 -14.23
CA LEU A 308 -10.21 14.32 -14.30
C LEU A 308 -11.57 13.85 -14.87
N ASP A 309 -11.62 12.65 -15.46
CA ASP A 309 -12.86 12.02 -15.92
C ASP A 309 -13.51 11.14 -14.83
N GLY A 310 -12.89 11.05 -13.65
CA GLY A 310 -13.36 10.22 -12.54
C GLY A 310 -13.05 8.72 -12.71
N ARG A 311 -12.19 8.33 -13.65
CA ARG A 311 -11.72 6.95 -13.77
C ARG A 311 -10.63 6.70 -12.73
N CYS A 312 -10.64 5.51 -12.13
CA CYS A 312 -9.74 5.16 -11.05
C CYS A 312 -8.42 4.59 -11.59
N LEU A 313 -7.33 5.33 -11.37
CA LEU A 313 -5.97 4.95 -11.76
C LEU A 313 -5.28 4.10 -10.68
N GLY A 314 -5.82 4.06 -9.47
CA GLY A 314 -5.23 3.31 -8.36
C GLY A 314 -5.83 3.63 -7.00
N MET A 315 -5.17 3.16 -5.95
CA MET A 315 -5.55 3.40 -4.55
C MET A 315 -4.35 3.86 -3.73
N ASN A 316 -4.49 4.98 -3.00
CA ASN A 316 -3.46 5.50 -2.10
C ASN A 316 -3.06 4.43 -1.07
N ILE A 317 -1.76 4.20 -0.91
CA ILE A 317 -1.26 3.15 -0.01
C ILE A 317 -0.17 3.62 0.95
N ALA A 318 0.57 4.68 0.65
CA ALA A 318 1.47 5.25 1.64
C ALA A 318 1.71 6.73 1.41
N ARG A 319 1.59 7.52 2.47
CA ARG A 319 2.32 8.78 2.57
C ARG A 319 3.72 8.46 3.07
N ALA A 320 4.66 8.35 2.14
CA ALA A 320 6.02 7.95 2.44
C ALA A 320 6.80 9.09 3.12
N ASN A 321 6.61 10.34 2.70
CA ASN A 321 7.16 11.51 3.40
C ASN A 321 6.36 12.78 3.04
N ARG A 322 6.93 13.97 3.30
CA ARG A 322 6.29 15.26 2.98
C ARG A 322 6.04 15.51 1.48
N CYS A 323 6.74 14.82 0.59
CA CYS A 323 6.72 15.03 -0.86
C CYS A 323 6.28 13.79 -1.66
N GLU A 324 6.29 12.61 -1.04
CA GLU A 324 6.03 11.35 -1.74
C GLU A 324 4.79 10.67 -1.18
N THR A 325 3.79 10.53 -2.04
CA THR A 325 2.62 9.68 -1.81
C THR A 325 2.59 8.59 -2.87
N PHE A 326 2.38 7.36 -2.43
CA PHE A 326 2.32 6.16 -3.25
C PHE A 326 0.88 5.66 -3.38
N ALA A 327 0.56 5.16 -4.55
CA ALA A 327 -0.68 4.45 -4.83
C ALA A 327 -0.41 3.12 -5.54
N ILE A 328 -1.25 2.13 -5.27
CA ILE A 328 -1.27 0.85 -5.99
C ILE A 328 -1.90 1.10 -7.36
N PRO A 329 -1.25 0.72 -8.48
CA PRO A 329 -1.82 0.88 -9.82
C PRO A 329 -3.14 0.10 -9.98
N ALA A 330 -4.06 0.61 -10.81
CA ALA A 330 -5.39 0.03 -10.99
C ALA A 330 -5.37 -1.46 -11.44
N ALA A 331 -4.42 -1.87 -12.28
CA ALA A 331 -4.28 -3.26 -12.72
C ALA A 331 -3.91 -4.21 -11.57
N ASP A 332 -2.95 -3.81 -10.74
CA ASP A 332 -2.56 -4.56 -9.54
C ASP A 332 -3.70 -4.57 -8.51
N LEU A 333 -4.39 -3.44 -8.34
CA LEU A 333 -5.52 -3.30 -7.43
C LEU A 333 -6.70 -4.20 -7.82
N ARG A 334 -7.01 -4.33 -9.12
CA ARG A 334 -8.02 -5.26 -9.63
C ARG A 334 -7.64 -6.70 -9.30
N SER A 335 -6.42 -7.11 -9.64
CA SER A 335 -5.94 -8.46 -9.39
C SER A 335 -5.94 -8.81 -7.89
N LEU A 336 -5.59 -7.83 -7.05
CA LEU A 336 -5.63 -7.93 -5.59
C LEU A 336 -7.07 -8.07 -5.08
N ALA A 337 -8.01 -7.26 -5.58
CA ALA A 337 -9.41 -7.35 -5.22
C ALA A 337 -9.99 -8.73 -5.53
N ASP A 338 -9.82 -9.20 -6.77
CA ASP A 338 -10.39 -10.47 -7.24
C ASP A 338 -9.87 -11.64 -6.40
N ARG A 339 -8.57 -11.64 -6.10
CA ARG A 339 -7.95 -12.65 -5.23
C ARG A 339 -8.49 -12.62 -3.81
N LEU A 340 -8.59 -11.44 -3.19
CA LEU A 340 -9.07 -11.32 -1.81
C LEU A 340 -10.56 -11.66 -1.68
N ILE A 341 -11.38 -11.28 -2.67
CA ILE A 341 -12.81 -11.62 -2.72
C ILE A 341 -12.98 -13.15 -2.89
N THR A 342 -12.19 -13.78 -3.76
CA THR A 342 -12.20 -15.23 -3.94
C THR A 342 -11.81 -15.96 -2.65
N GLN A 343 -10.77 -15.49 -1.96
CA GLN A 343 -10.35 -16.05 -0.67
C GLN A 343 -11.41 -15.89 0.42
N ALA A 344 -12.13 -14.77 0.43
CA ALA A 344 -13.18 -14.50 1.39
C ALA A 344 -14.44 -15.35 1.14
N THR A 345 -14.76 -15.64 -0.12
CA THR A 345 -15.94 -16.45 -0.50
C THR A 345 -15.70 -17.96 -0.43
N ALA A 346 -14.44 -18.39 -0.38
CA ALA A 346 -14.07 -19.79 -0.21
C ALA A 346 -14.04 -20.27 1.27
N LYS A 347 -14.19 -19.35 2.23
CA LYS A 347 -14.25 -19.63 3.67
C LYS A 347 -15.69 -19.72 4.16
#